data_AF-A0ABD1PA25-F1
#
_entry.id   AF-A0ABD1PA25-F1
#
_cell.length_a   1.000
_cell.length_b   1.000
_cell.length_c   1.000
_cell.angle_alpha   90.00
_cell.angle_beta   90.00
_cell.angle_gamma   90.00
#
_symmetry.space_group_name_H-M   'P 1'
#
loop_
_entity.id
_entity.type
_entity.pdbx_description
1 polymer ?
#
loop_
_entity_poly.entity_id
_entity_poly.type
_entity_poly.pdbx_seq_one_letter_code
_entity_poly.pdbx_strand_id
1 'polypeptide(L)'
;MMFSYITFPRQIRNTAGLEIWGTIINGFSIPLKEEHKVFLTRVLIHLHRPKGMQKEVLLIGELEELVEIMEPEEHRILALPLCTQITKCLNSWNSQVAERALYVWNNEQFVKMASQDIEVVFPIVVEGMEKNLKWHWSGSVRQLTENVKEMLEEMEPSLYSRCLSQLDLHNSATNQEEMRRKQRWESIEIAAERNQCIQDSRRLSVTN
;
A
#
# COMPACT_ATOMS: atom_id res chain seq x y z
N MET A 1 3.37 29.20 22.09
CA MET A 1 4.29 28.14 22.54
C MET A 1 3.56 27.24 23.52
N MET A 2 3.11 26.06 23.08
CA MET A 2 2.90 24.86 23.90
C MET A 2 2.58 23.72 22.92
N PHE A 3 3.62 23.05 22.42
CA PHE A 3 3.45 21.70 21.88
C PHE A 3 3.58 20.75 23.08
N SER A 4 2.44 20.24 23.53
CA SER A 4 2.38 19.18 24.51
C SER A 4 2.86 17.89 23.84
N TYR A 5 4.08 17.47 24.16
CA TYR A 5 4.61 16.17 23.77
C TYR A 5 3.75 15.07 24.40
N ILE A 6 2.97 14.38 23.59
CA ILE A 6 2.39 13.09 23.97
C ILE A 6 3.52 12.07 23.86
N THR A 7 4.24 11.86 24.97
CA THR A 7 5.12 10.72 25.15
C THR A 7 4.26 9.47 25.29
N PHE A 8 4.14 8.70 24.20
CA PHE A 8 3.57 7.36 24.28
C PHE A 8 4.50 6.45 25.13
N PRO A 9 3.98 5.78 26.17
CA PRO A 9 4.79 4.94 27.03
C PRO A 9 5.30 3.72 26.27
N ARG A 10 6.63 3.54 26.38
CA ARG A 10 7.43 2.43 25.87
C ARG A 10 6.94 1.13 26.51
N GLN A 11 5.97 0.47 25.89
CA GLN A 11 5.52 -0.86 26.29
C GLN A 11 5.33 -1.69 25.04
N ILE A 12 6.15 -2.72 24.84
CA ILE A 12 5.74 -4.06 24.36
C ILE A 12 6.93 -5.00 24.53
N ARG A 13 6.77 -5.98 25.42
CA ARG A 13 7.54 -7.23 25.40
C ARG A 13 7.03 -8.05 24.22
N ASN A 14 7.74 -7.97 23.10
CA ASN A 14 7.89 -8.96 22.02
C ASN A 14 8.85 -8.37 20.95
N THR A 15 9.88 -7.67 21.42
CA THR A 15 10.79 -6.83 20.64
C THR A 15 11.99 -7.58 20.08
N ALA A 16 12.24 -8.83 20.46
CA ALA A 16 13.48 -9.53 20.08
C ALA A 16 13.75 -9.54 18.57
N GLY A 17 12.72 -9.72 17.73
CA GLY A 17 12.88 -9.63 16.28
C GLY A 17 13.26 -8.23 15.80
N LEU A 18 12.57 -7.19 16.28
CA LEU A 18 12.73 -5.79 15.85
C LEU A 18 13.98 -5.12 16.46
N GLU A 19 14.38 -5.50 17.67
CA GLU A 19 15.67 -5.13 18.25
C GLU A 19 16.82 -5.67 17.39
N ILE A 20 16.71 -6.92 16.92
CA ILE A 20 17.68 -7.48 15.97
C ILE A 20 17.67 -6.69 14.66
N TRP A 21 16.52 -6.27 14.16
CA TRP A 21 16.42 -5.44 12.95
C TRP A 21 17.05 -4.06 13.12
N GLY A 22 16.73 -3.34 14.19
CA GLY A 22 17.38 -2.06 14.50
C GLY A 22 18.89 -2.23 14.70
N THR A 23 19.35 -3.36 15.26
CA THR A 23 20.78 -3.68 15.38
C THR A 23 21.42 -4.03 14.02
N ILE A 24 20.69 -4.67 13.11
CA ILE A 24 21.14 -5.00 11.74
C ILE A 24 21.24 -3.72 10.91
N ILE A 25 20.23 -2.83 10.99
CA ILE A 25 20.22 -1.53 10.30
C ILE A 25 21.38 -0.66 10.81
N ASN A 26 21.54 -0.54 12.12
CA ASN A 26 22.67 0.19 12.72
C ASN A 26 24.03 -0.50 12.49
N GLY A 27 24.03 -1.81 12.22
CA GLY A 27 25.23 -2.61 11.96
C GLY A 27 25.64 -2.66 10.49
N PHE A 28 24.82 -2.13 9.58
CA PHE A 28 25.22 -2.02 8.18
C PHE A 28 26.29 -0.94 8.02
N SER A 29 27.41 -1.32 7.39
CA SER A 29 28.37 -0.34 6.92
C SER A 29 27.74 0.45 5.77
N ILE A 30 27.71 1.78 5.90
CA ILE A 30 27.34 2.70 4.83
C ILE A 30 28.61 2.99 4.02
N PRO A 31 28.58 2.89 2.67
CA PRO A 31 27.42 2.62 1.80
C PRO A 31 26.94 1.15 1.82
N LEU A 32 25.62 0.94 1.70
CA LEU A 32 25.02 -0.39 1.75
C LEU A 32 25.52 -1.25 0.59
N LYS A 33 26.09 -2.42 0.92
CA LYS A 33 26.42 -3.42 -0.08
C LYS A 33 25.18 -3.90 -0.83
N GLU A 34 25.36 -4.28 -2.08
CA GLU A 34 24.28 -4.74 -2.96
C GLU A 34 23.49 -5.92 -2.34
N GLU A 35 24.16 -6.80 -1.61
CA GLU A 35 23.53 -7.88 -0.85
C GLU A 35 22.53 -7.40 0.22
N HIS A 36 22.82 -6.28 0.89
CA HIS A 36 21.95 -5.68 1.90
C HIS A 36 20.76 -4.98 1.24
N LYS A 37 20.94 -4.37 0.07
CA LYS A 37 19.86 -3.78 -0.74
C LYS A 37 18.88 -4.86 -1.21
N VAL A 38 19.41 -5.95 -1.78
CA VAL A 38 18.60 -7.09 -2.21
C VAL A 38 17.86 -7.73 -1.02
N PHE A 39 18.52 -7.84 0.14
CA PHE A 39 17.89 -8.31 1.37
C PHE A 39 16.80 -7.34 1.87
N LEU A 40 17.05 -6.03 1.86
CA LEU A 40 16.07 -5.00 2.22
C LEU A 40 14.81 -5.10 1.33
N THR A 41 14.99 -5.16 0.01
CA THR A 41 13.90 -5.22 -0.96
C THR A 41 13.12 -6.55 -0.91
N ARG A 42 13.83 -7.68 -0.82
CA ARG A 42 13.21 -9.02 -0.92
C ARG A 42 12.74 -9.58 0.40
N VAL A 43 13.44 -9.25 1.49
CA VAL A 43 13.19 -9.82 2.81
C VAL A 43 12.51 -8.79 3.69
N LEU A 44 13.07 -7.60 3.93
CA LEU A 44 12.46 -6.67 4.89
C LEU A 44 11.06 -6.17 4.49
N ILE A 45 10.88 -5.81 3.22
CA ILE A 45 9.59 -5.31 2.71
C ILE A 45 8.53 -6.43 2.62
N HIS A 46 8.94 -7.69 2.51
CA HIS A 46 8.02 -8.81 2.29
C HIS A 46 7.85 -9.75 3.49
N LEU A 47 8.86 -9.92 4.37
CA LEU A 47 8.83 -10.84 5.52
C LEU A 47 8.05 -10.28 6.70
N HIS A 48 7.88 -8.97 6.81
CA HIS A 48 7.06 -8.38 7.86
C HIS A 48 5.69 -8.02 7.32
N ARG A 49 4.85 -9.02 7.04
CA ARG A 49 3.41 -8.87 7.32
C ARG A 49 3.28 -8.94 8.84
N PRO A 50 3.29 -7.82 9.56
CA PRO A 50 3.39 -7.87 10.99
C PRO A 50 2.06 -8.39 11.50
N LYS A 51 2.07 -9.52 12.21
CA LYS A 51 0.87 -10.00 12.90
C LYS A 51 0.63 -9.07 14.09
N GLY A 52 -0.01 -7.93 13.83
CA GLY A 52 -0.42 -6.94 14.83
C GLY A 52 -0.02 -5.51 14.49
N MET A 53 -1.01 -4.61 14.62
CA MET A 53 -0.93 -3.15 14.44
C MET A 53 0.38 -2.51 14.93
N GLN A 54 0.80 -2.83 16.16
CA GLN A 54 1.97 -2.22 16.78
C GLN A 54 3.27 -2.49 16.01
N LYS A 55 3.40 -3.68 15.41
CA LYS A 55 4.57 -4.02 14.62
C LYS A 55 4.56 -3.36 13.24
N GLU A 56 3.38 -3.09 12.68
CA GLU A 56 3.24 -2.28 11.45
C GLU A 56 3.67 -0.84 11.71
N VAL A 57 3.24 -0.24 12.82
CA VAL A 57 3.65 1.12 13.21
C VAL A 57 5.17 1.21 13.43
N LEU A 58 5.77 0.22 14.11
CA LEU A 58 7.22 0.18 14.31
C LEU A 58 7.96 0.01 12.99
N LEU A 59 7.51 -0.88 12.11
CA LEU A 59 8.11 -1.06 10.79
C LEU A 59 8.12 0.25 10.00
N ILE A 60 7.03 1.02 10.02
CA ILE A 60 6.99 2.33 9.33
C ILE A 60 8.07 3.27 9.90
N GLY A 61 8.28 3.27 11.21
CA GLY A 61 9.35 4.04 11.85
C GLY A 61 10.75 3.63 11.38
N GLU A 62 11.05 2.34 11.38
CA GLU A 62 12.35 1.83 10.93
C GLU A 62 12.59 2.12 9.43
N LEU A 63 11.55 2.07 8.59
CA LEU A 63 11.67 2.44 7.18
C LEU A 63 11.92 3.94 6.98
N GLU A 64 11.34 4.79 7.83
CA GLU A 64 11.60 6.22 7.81
C GLU A 64 13.03 6.54 8.27
N GLU A 65 13.49 5.94 9.38
CA GLU A 65 14.86 6.09 9.87
C GLU A 65 15.89 5.59 8.83
N LEU A 66 15.58 4.47 8.13
CA LEU A 66 16.43 3.97 7.05
C LEU A 66 16.62 5.02 5.95
N VAL A 67 15.56 5.74 5.55
CA VAL A 67 15.64 6.78 4.52
C VAL A 67 16.51 7.95 4.96
N GLU A 68 16.56 8.27 6.26
CA GLU A 68 17.42 9.34 6.78
C GLU A 68 18.92 9.01 6.77
N ILE A 69 19.27 7.73 6.91
CA ILE A 69 20.67 7.28 6.95
C ILE A 69 21.22 6.85 5.58
N MET A 70 20.35 6.72 4.58
CA MET A 70 20.75 6.29 3.24
C MET A 70 21.48 7.37 2.46
N GLU A 71 22.41 6.95 1.60
CA GLU A 71 23.06 7.85 0.64
C GLU A 71 22.14 8.15 -0.56
N PRO A 72 22.24 9.35 -1.17
CA PRO A 72 21.38 9.74 -2.29
C PRO A 72 21.47 8.82 -3.52
N GLU A 73 22.60 8.13 -3.76
CA GLU A 73 22.71 7.16 -4.85
C GLU A 73 21.82 5.91 -4.63
N GLU A 74 21.48 5.61 -3.38
CA GLU A 74 20.73 4.41 -2.99
C GLU A 74 19.22 4.64 -2.99
N HIS A 75 18.81 5.90 -2.91
CA HIS A 75 17.42 6.33 -2.98
C HIS A 75 16.70 5.78 -4.21
N ARG A 76 17.34 5.79 -5.39
CA ARG A 76 16.74 5.30 -6.64
C ARG A 76 16.36 3.81 -6.58
N ILE A 77 17.16 3.00 -5.89
CA ILE A 77 16.94 1.56 -5.81
C ILE A 77 15.77 1.24 -4.88
N LEU A 78 15.62 2.01 -3.78
CA LEU A 78 14.64 1.72 -2.75
C LEU A 78 13.37 2.59 -2.82
N ALA A 79 13.34 3.67 -3.61
CA ALA A 79 12.19 4.56 -3.74
C ALA A 79 10.90 3.79 -4.06
N LEU A 80 10.89 3.02 -5.16
CA LEU A 80 9.72 2.25 -5.56
C LEU A 80 9.30 1.21 -4.50
N PRO A 81 10.19 0.33 -3.99
CA PRO A 81 9.84 -0.60 -2.93
C PRO A 81 9.30 0.05 -1.65
N LEU A 82 9.93 1.12 -1.18
CA LEU A 82 9.54 1.84 0.04
C LEU A 82 8.22 2.56 -0.13
N CYS A 83 8.05 3.34 -1.20
CA CYS A 83 6.80 4.02 -1.49
C CYS A 83 5.66 3.01 -1.67
N THR A 84 5.90 1.88 -2.35
CA THR A 84 4.90 0.80 -2.45
C THR A 84 4.49 0.28 -1.07
N GLN A 85 5.44 0.10 -0.15
CA GLN A 85 5.14 -0.39 1.19
C GLN A 85 4.37 0.65 2.03
N ILE A 86 4.79 1.92 1.99
CA ILE A 86 4.06 3.02 2.63
C ILE A 86 2.65 3.16 2.06
N THR A 87 2.47 3.02 0.75
CA THR A 87 1.15 3.03 0.09
C THR A 87 0.25 1.88 0.54
N LYS A 88 0.80 0.70 0.81
CA LYS A 88 0.04 -0.40 1.41
C LYS A 88 -0.38 -0.06 2.84
N CYS A 89 0.53 0.50 3.64
CA CYS A 89 0.26 0.87 5.03
C CYS A 89 -0.78 1.98 5.16
N LEU A 90 -0.75 3.01 4.29
CA LEU A 90 -1.78 4.06 4.30
C LEU A 90 -3.17 3.53 3.92
N ASN A 91 -3.26 2.44 3.18
CA ASN A 91 -4.53 1.74 2.88
C ASN A 91 -4.92 0.67 3.92
N SER A 92 -4.22 0.59 5.05
CA SER A 92 -4.57 -0.35 6.13
C SER A 92 -5.92 0.01 6.75
N TRP A 93 -6.74 -0.99 7.07
CA TRP A 93 -8.00 -0.79 7.80
C TRP A 93 -7.79 -0.29 9.24
N ASN A 94 -6.55 -0.34 9.73
CA ASN A 94 -6.19 0.19 11.02
C ASN A 94 -5.78 1.66 10.92
N SER A 95 -6.58 2.56 11.48
CA SER A 95 -6.33 4.00 11.40
C SER A 95 -4.96 4.41 11.94
N GLN A 96 -4.45 3.79 13.00
CA GLN A 96 -3.14 4.14 13.55
C GLN A 96 -1.99 3.83 12.58
N VAL A 97 -2.09 2.70 11.88
CA VAL A 97 -1.11 2.34 10.83
C VAL A 97 -1.21 3.31 9.66
N ALA A 98 -2.44 3.61 9.23
CA ALA A 98 -2.66 4.51 8.10
C ALA A 98 -2.17 5.93 8.38
N GLU A 99 -2.49 6.48 9.55
CA GLU A 99 -2.01 7.79 10.02
C GLU A 99 -0.49 7.82 10.08
N ARG A 100 0.15 6.81 10.68
CA ARG A 100 1.62 6.75 10.78
C ARG A 100 2.28 6.72 9.41
N ALA A 101 1.71 6.01 8.45
CA ALA A 101 2.20 5.94 7.08
C ALA A 101 2.05 7.27 6.34
N LEU A 102 0.93 7.98 6.56
CA LEU A 102 0.71 9.31 5.99
C LEU A 102 1.71 10.33 6.53
N TYR A 103 2.06 10.27 7.82
CA TYR A 103 3.04 11.18 8.43
C TYR A 103 4.46 11.06 7.86
N VAL A 104 4.82 9.93 7.24
CA VAL A 104 6.12 9.78 6.56
C VAL A 104 6.30 10.80 5.43
N TRP A 105 5.22 11.26 4.81
CA TRP A 105 5.26 12.29 3.76
C TRP A 105 5.63 13.69 4.26
N ASN A 106 5.67 13.91 5.58
CA ASN A 106 6.22 15.13 6.16
C ASN A 106 7.76 15.11 6.23
N ASN A 107 8.39 13.96 6.03
CA ASN A 107 9.84 13.81 6.06
C ASN A 107 10.44 14.27 4.72
N GLU A 108 11.24 15.34 4.74
CA GLU A 108 11.85 15.90 3.53
C GLU A 108 12.77 14.91 2.80
N GLN A 109 13.47 14.02 3.52
CA GLN A 109 14.31 13.01 2.87
C GLN A 109 13.47 11.95 2.17
N PHE A 110 12.34 11.57 2.76
CA PHE A 110 11.39 10.67 2.10
C PHE A 110 10.80 11.30 0.84
N VAL A 111 10.34 12.54 0.90
CA VAL A 111 9.82 13.27 -0.26
C VAL A 111 10.90 13.39 -1.34
N LYS A 112 12.14 13.73 -0.95
CA LYS A 112 13.29 13.82 -1.87
C LYS A 112 13.63 12.48 -2.51
N MET A 113 13.57 11.38 -1.77
CA MET A 113 13.76 10.04 -2.32
C MET A 113 12.66 9.71 -3.33
N ALA A 114 11.40 9.94 -2.97
CA ALA A 114 10.24 9.67 -3.83
C ALA A 114 10.28 10.50 -5.12
N SER A 115 10.80 11.73 -5.07
CA SER A 115 10.87 12.61 -6.23
C SER A 115 11.99 12.28 -7.22
N GLN A 116 12.98 11.47 -6.85
CA GLN A 116 14.07 11.11 -7.76
C GLN A 116 13.63 10.21 -8.92
N ASP A 117 12.69 9.29 -8.67
CA ASP A 117 12.11 8.38 -9.68
C ASP A 117 10.59 8.54 -9.72
N ILE A 118 10.16 9.81 -9.71
CA ILE A 118 8.76 10.21 -9.52
C ILE A 118 7.83 9.61 -10.57
N GLU A 119 8.28 9.45 -11.83
CA GLU A 119 7.46 8.86 -12.90
C GLU A 119 7.04 7.41 -12.63
N VAL A 120 7.86 6.68 -11.87
CA VAL A 120 7.60 5.27 -11.51
C VAL A 120 6.87 5.18 -10.17
N VAL A 121 7.18 6.09 -9.24
CA VAL A 121 6.60 6.11 -7.89
C VAL A 121 5.17 6.67 -7.87
N PHE A 122 4.91 7.76 -8.60
CA PHE A 122 3.62 8.47 -8.56
C PHE A 122 2.42 7.58 -8.87
N PRO A 123 2.40 6.76 -9.94
CA PRO A 123 1.23 5.97 -10.27
C PRO A 123 0.73 5.11 -9.10
N ILE A 124 1.65 4.51 -8.34
CA ILE A 124 1.32 3.67 -7.18
C ILE A 124 0.80 4.52 -6.02
N VAL A 125 1.48 5.64 -5.74
CA VAL A 125 1.10 6.53 -4.64
C VAL A 125 -0.27 7.17 -4.91
N VAL A 126 -0.48 7.73 -6.10
CA VAL A 126 -1.75 8.36 -6.52
C VAL A 126 -2.90 7.37 -6.46
N GLU A 127 -2.74 6.17 -7.04
CA GLU A 127 -3.76 5.11 -6.93
C GLU A 127 -4.08 4.78 -5.47
N GLY A 128 -3.04 4.72 -4.63
CA GLY A 128 -3.17 4.50 -3.19
C GLY A 128 -3.94 5.58 -2.45
N MET A 129 -3.69 6.86 -2.75
CA MET A 129 -4.39 7.99 -2.15
C MET A 129 -5.87 7.99 -2.55
N GLU A 130 -6.16 7.84 -3.84
CA GLU A 130 -7.53 7.83 -4.37
C GLU A 130 -8.35 6.65 -3.80
N LYS A 131 -7.72 5.48 -3.63
CA LYS A 131 -8.34 4.34 -2.94
C LYS A 131 -8.64 4.65 -1.47
N ASN A 132 -7.70 5.26 -0.76
CA ASN A 132 -7.89 5.61 0.65
C ASN A 132 -9.01 6.64 0.81
N LEU A 133 -9.03 7.72 0.03
CA LEU A 133 -10.08 8.74 0.07
C LEU A 133 -11.47 8.14 -0.19
N LYS A 134 -11.55 7.19 -1.13
CA LYS A 134 -12.81 6.54 -1.50
C LYS A 134 -13.31 5.54 -0.46
N TRP A 135 -12.44 4.75 0.14
CA TRP A 135 -12.84 3.55 0.90
C TRP A 135 -12.44 3.53 2.36
N HIS A 136 -11.50 4.38 2.80
CA HIS A 136 -11.08 4.39 4.19
C HIS A 136 -12.19 4.96 5.09
N TRP A 137 -12.49 4.24 6.17
CA TRP A 137 -13.64 4.54 7.02
C TRP A 137 -13.42 5.73 7.96
N SER A 138 -12.17 5.97 8.38
CA SER A 138 -11.82 7.07 9.30
C SER A 138 -11.78 8.42 8.59
N GLY A 139 -12.56 9.39 9.08
CA GLY A 139 -12.55 10.77 8.58
C GLY A 139 -11.19 11.47 8.77
N SER A 140 -10.53 11.25 9.91
CA SER A 140 -9.21 11.82 10.19
C SER A 140 -8.13 11.32 9.24
N VAL A 141 -8.15 10.02 8.93
CA VAL A 141 -7.23 9.43 7.93
C VAL A 141 -7.47 10.05 6.56
N ARG A 142 -8.74 10.13 6.12
CA ARG A 142 -9.05 10.75 4.81
C ARG A 142 -8.61 12.22 4.74
N GLN A 143 -8.75 12.98 5.83
CA GLN A 143 -8.24 14.36 5.87
C GLN A 143 -6.73 14.43 5.73
N LEU A 144 -5.98 13.55 6.42
CA LEU A 144 -4.53 13.48 6.26
C LEU A 144 -4.14 13.06 4.83
N THR A 145 -4.87 12.11 4.25
CA THR A 145 -4.69 11.70 2.85
C THR A 145 -4.92 12.88 1.90
N GLU A 146 -5.94 13.71 2.12
CA GLU A 146 -6.20 14.90 1.31
C GLU A 146 -5.03 15.89 1.39
N ASN A 147 -4.52 16.17 2.60
CA ASN A 147 -3.38 17.08 2.77
C ASN A 147 -2.13 16.59 2.02
N VAL A 148 -1.84 15.28 2.07
CA VAL A 148 -0.71 14.72 1.34
C VAL A 148 -0.96 14.76 -0.16
N LYS A 149 -2.20 14.50 -0.60
CA LYS A 149 -2.59 14.63 -2.00
C LYS A 149 -2.38 16.05 -2.53
N GLU A 150 -2.82 17.08 -1.81
CA GLU A 150 -2.64 18.49 -2.21
C GLU A 150 -1.14 18.81 -2.38
N MET A 151 -0.30 18.37 -1.44
CA MET A 151 1.16 18.53 -1.56
C MET A 151 1.74 17.85 -2.81
N LEU A 152 1.28 16.64 -3.14
CA LEU A 152 1.74 15.92 -4.35
C LEU A 152 1.24 16.58 -5.64
N GLU A 153 0.02 17.11 -5.65
CA GLU A 153 -0.55 17.87 -6.76
C GLU A 153 0.21 19.19 -7.00
N GLU A 154 0.58 19.90 -5.93
CA GLU A 154 1.41 21.11 -6.01
C GLU A 154 2.82 20.80 -6.53
N MET A 155 3.39 19.66 -6.12
CA MET A 155 4.74 19.25 -6.52
C MET A 155 4.82 18.87 -8.00
N GLU A 156 3.88 18.08 -8.51
CA GLU A 156 3.87 17.62 -9.92
C GLU A 156 2.45 17.59 -10.52
N PRO A 157 1.86 18.75 -10.87
CA PRO A 157 0.45 18.84 -11.28
C PRO A 157 0.14 18.03 -12.55
N SER A 158 1.05 18.09 -13.53
CA SER A 158 0.85 17.43 -14.83
C SER A 158 0.95 15.90 -14.71
N LEU A 159 1.88 15.40 -13.91
CA LEU A 159 2.06 13.97 -13.67
C LEU A 159 0.90 13.40 -12.86
N TYR A 160 0.44 14.12 -11.83
CA TYR A 160 -0.70 13.73 -11.02
C TYR A 160 -1.96 13.58 -11.88
N SER A 161 -2.26 14.59 -12.71
CA SER A 161 -3.40 14.56 -13.66
C SER A 161 -3.32 13.39 -14.65
N ARG A 162 -2.10 13.10 -15.15
CA ARG A 162 -1.86 11.93 -16.00
C ARG A 162 -2.13 10.62 -15.28
N CYS A 163 -1.71 10.49 -14.02
CA CYS A 163 -1.96 9.30 -13.20
C CYS A 163 -3.45 9.09 -12.95
N LEU A 164 -4.20 10.15 -12.63
CA LEU A 164 -5.66 10.08 -12.48
C LEU A 164 -6.35 9.59 -13.76
N SER A 165 -5.97 10.14 -14.91
CA SER A 165 -6.52 9.72 -16.20
C SER A 165 -6.24 8.24 -16.50
N GLN A 166 -5.03 7.76 -16.18
CA GLN A 166 -4.67 6.35 -16.33
C GLN A 166 -5.46 5.45 -15.37
N LEU A 167 -5.67 5.89 -14.13
CA LEU A 167 -6.45 5.17 -13.14
C LEU A 167 -7.92 5.02 -13.57
N ASP A 168 -8.53 6.07 -14.12
CA ASP A 168 -9.91 6.03 -14.62
C ASP A 168 -10.07 5.07 -15.80
N LEU A 169 -9.11 5.06 -16.72
CA LEU A 169 -9.08 4.09 -17.83
C LEU A 169 -8.96 2.65 -17.30
N HIS A 170 -8.07 2.41 -16.33
CA HIS A 170 -7.87 1.09 -15.74
C HIS A 170 -9.12 0.60 -14.97
N ASN A 171 -9.74 1.48 -14.18
CA ASN A 171 -10.98 1.20 -13.46
C ASN A 171 -12.12 0.88 -14.43
N SER A 172 -12.26 1.66 -15.51
CA SER A 172 -13.28 1.43 -16.53
C SER A 172 -13.10 0.08 -17.24
N ALA A 173 -11.86 -0.26 -17.60
CA ALA A 173 -11.54 -1.55 -18.21
C ALA A 173 -11.81 -2.73 -17.26
N THR A 174 -11.43 -2.59 -15.98
CA THR A 174 -11.68 -3.61 -14.94
C THR A 174 -13.17 -3.83 -14.72
N ASN A 175 -13.96 -2.74 -14.61
CA ASN A 175 -15.41 -2.80 -14.45
C ASN A 175 -16.10 -3.45 -15.66
N GLN A 176 -15.64 -3.18 -16.88
CA GLN A 176 -16.16 -3.82 -18.09
C GLN A 176 -15.90 -5.33 -18.10
N GLU A 177 -14.70 -5.74 -17.72
CA GLU A 177 -14.34 -7.15 -17.62
C GLU A 177 -15.14 -7.87 -16.52
N GLU A 178 -15.35 -7.23 -15.36
CA GLU A 178 -16.22 -7.75 -14.30
C GLU A 178 -17.68 -7.90 -14.77
N MET A 179 -18.21 -6.92 -15.52
CA MET A 179 -19.55 -7.00 -16.09
C MET A 179 -19.66 -8.16 -17.09
N ARG A 180 -18.64 -8.36 -17.93
CA ARG A 180 -18.55 -9.50 -18.85
C ARG A 180 -18.53 -10.84 -18.10
N ARG A 181 -17.77 -10.92 -17.02
CA ARG A 181 -17.70 -12.11 -16.15
C ARG A 181 -19.06 -12.41 -15.53
N LYS A 182 -19.76 -11.40 -15.03
CA LYS A 182 -21.10 -11.54 -14.46
C LYS A 182 -22.12 -12.05 -15.47
N GLN A 183 -22.17 -11.45 -16.67
CA GLN A 183 -23.05 -11.90 -17.76
C GLN A 183 -22.78 -13.34 -18.19
N ARG A 184 -21.50 -13.73 -18.25
CA ARG A 184 -21.10 -15.10 -18.55
C ARG A 184 -21.59 -16.07 -17.47
N TRP A 185 -21.48 -15.68 -16.19
CA TRP A 185 -21.96 -16.49 -15.07
C TRP A 185 -23.48 -16.69 -15.11
N GLU A 186 -24.24 -15.60 -15.31
CA GLU A 186 -25.70 -15.65 -15.45
C GLU A 186 -26.14 -16.56 -16.62
N SER A 187 -25.44 -16.51 -17.75
CA SER A 187 -25.73 -17.39 -18.90
C SER A 187 -25.49 -18.87 -18.58
N ILE A 188 -24.45 -19.18 -17.79
CA ILE A 188 -24.15 -20.55 -17.35
C ILE A 188 -25.21 -21.04 -16.36
N GLU A 189 -25.64 -20.19 -15.43
CA GLU A 189 -26.67 -20.52 -14.44
C GLU A 189 -28.01 -20.83 -15.12
N ILE A 190 -28.46 -19.99 -16.06
CA ILE A 190 -29.67 -20.23 -16.86
C ILE A 190 -29.55 -21.54 -17.66
N ALA A 191 -28.38 -21.81 -18.24
CA ALA A 191 -28.15 -23.05 -18.99
C ALA A 191 -28.14 -24.29 -18.07
N ALA A 192 -27.62 -24.17 -16.85
CA ALA A 192 -27.62 -25.23 -15.85
C ALA A 192 -29.05 -25.54 -15.38
N GLU A 193 -29.85 -24.51 -15.05
CA GLU A 193 -31.25 -24.66 -14.67
C GLU A 193 -32.08 -25.33 -15.78
N ARG A 194 -31.90 -24.90 -17.04
CA ARG A 194 -32.55 -25.52 -18.20
C ARG A 194 -32.17 -26.99 -18.35
N ASN A 195 -30.89 -27.33 -18.22
CA ASN A 195 -30.44 -28.71 -18.30
C ASN A 195 -31.02 -29.56 -17.16
N GLN A 196 -31.13 -29.02 -15.96
CA GLN A 196 -31.71 -29.71 -14.81
C GLN A 196 -33.21 -29.98 -15.04
N CYS A 197 -33.95 -28.98 -15.50
CA CYS A 197 -35.37 -29.13 -15.89
C CYS A 197 -35.60 -30.20 -16.97
N ILE A 198 -34.72 -30.25 -17.98
CA ILE A 198 -34.76 -31.29 -19.04
C ILE A 198 -34.46 -32.67 -18.46
N GLN A 199 -33.48 -32.80 -17.55
CA GLN A 199 -33.16 -34.07 -16.91
C GLN A 199 -34.30 -34.56 -16.02
N ASP A 200 -34.94 -33.68 -15.26
CA ASP A 200 -36.08 -34.03 -14.40
C ASP A 200 -37.29 -34.47 -15.23
N SER A 201 -37.57 -33.78 -16.34
CA SER A 201 -38.63 -34.15 -17.28
C SER A 201 -38.39 -35.52 -17.94
N ARG A 202 -37.13 -35.83 -18.30
CA ARG A 202 -36.75 -37.16 -18.83
C ARG A 202 -36.86 -38.28 -17.80
N ARG A 203 -36.61 -38.00 -16.52
CA ARG A 203 -36.79 -39.00 -15.44
C ARG A 203 -38.25 -39.36 -15.26
N LEU A 204 -39.15 -38.37 -15.31
CA LEU A 204 -40.59 -38.56 -15.18
C LEU A 204 -41.22 -39.36 -16.33
N SER A 205 -40.65 -39.28 -17.53
CA SER A 205 -41.15 -40.01 -18.72
C SER A 205 -40.72 -41.47 -18.81
N VAL A 206 -39.77 -41.92 -17.98
CA VAL A 206 -39.22 -43.30 -17.99
C VAL A 206 -39.85 -44.18 -16.91
N THR A 207 -40.61 -43.60 -15.98
CA THR A 207 -41.28 -44.29 -14.86
C THR A 207 -42.75 -44.64 -15.10
N ASN A 208 -43.28 -44.42 -16.31
CA ASN A 208 -44.61 -44.87 -16.77
C ASN A 208 -44.44 -45.89 -17.89
#